data_AF-A0A7C5IXY6-F1
#
_entry.id   AF-A0A7C5IXY6-F1
#
_cell.length_a   1.000
_cell.length_b   1.000
_cell.length_c   1.000
_cell.angle_alpha   90.00
_cell.angle_beta   90.00
_cell.angle_gamma   90.00
#
_symmetry.space_group_name_H-M   'P 1'
#
loop_
_entity.id
_entity.type
_entity.pdbx_description
1 polymer ?
#
loop_
_entity_poly.entity_id
_entity_poly.type
_entity_poly.pdbx_seq_one_letter_code
_entity_poly.pdbx_strand_id
1 'polypeptide(L)'
;MSIEQGQVESEEEWVSKIAKKLVESKMDGVALLFLETIGPTSHVWSQLARLYFQPLFILIGPDSEKLLQFAEKPENVEKLVKKIEEYQIQKEEEKRKAKSEKGIKRKFWLFRR
;
A
#
# COMPACT_ATOMS: atom_id res chain seq x y z
N MET A 1 16.46 8.25 33.92
CA MET A 1 15.17 8.66 33.34
C MET A 1 15.11 8.04 31.96
N SER A 2 14.18 7.11 31.78
CA SER A 2 14.14 6.14 30.67
C SER A 2 13.94 6.83 29.33
N ILE A 3 14.87 6.64 28.40
CA ILE A 3 14.60 6.84 26.98
C ILE A 3 14.15 5.47 26.48
N GLU A 4 12.84 5.31 26.33
CA GLU A 4 12.27 4.16 25.64
C GLU A 4 12.85 4.12 24.22
N GLN A 5 13.46 2.98 23.88
CA GLN A 5 14.00 2.73 22.56
C GLN A 5 12.84 2.64 21.57
N GLY A 6 12.59 3.73 20.85
CA GLY A 6 11.75 3.70 19.65
C GLY A 6 12.35 2.74 18.65
N GLN A 7 11.68 1.61 18.42
CA GLN A 7 12.08 0.58 17.48
C GLN A 7 12.35 1.23 16.12
N VAL A 8 13.59 1.15 15.64
CA VAL A 8 13.96 1.64 14.31
C VAL A 8 13.24 0.75 13.29
N GLU A 9 12.11 1.22 12.76
CA GLU A 9 11.41 0.57 11.66
C GLU A 9 12.32 0.55 10.43
N SER A 10 12.53 -0.62 9.84
CA SER A 10 13.31 -0.75 8.61
C SER A 10 12.57 -0.11 7.42
N GLU A 11 13.31 0.33 6.40
CA GLU A 11 12.71 0.85 5.16
C GLU A 11 11.74 -0.16 4.55
N GLU A 12 12.09 -1.45 4.55
CA GLU A 12 11.28 -2.51 3.97
C GLU A 12 9.96 -2.74 4.72
N GLU A 13 10.00 -2.73 6.05
CA GLU A 13 8.79 -2.80 6.89
C GLU A 13 7.89 -1.58 6.65
N TRP A 14 8.49 -0.39 6.56
CA TRP A 14 7.76 0.84 6.28
C TRP A 14 7.12 0.83 4.89
N VAL A 15 7.85 0.42 3.84
CA VAL A 15 7.29 0.26 2.48
C VAL A 15 6.13 -0.73 2.49
N SER A 16 6.30 -1.85 3.21
CA SER A 16 5.25 -2.87 3.35
C SER A 16 4.00 -2.32 4.02
N LYS A 17 4.16 -1.51 5.08
CA LYS A 17 3.08 -0.82 5.78
C LYS A 17 2.32 0.15 4.86
N ILE A 18 3.04 0.96 4.07
CA ILE A 18 2.42 1.90 3.12
C ILE A 18 1.65 1.15 2.03
N ALA A 19 2.27 0.14 1.41
CA ALA A 19 1.64 -0.65 0.36
C ALA A 19 0.37 -1.34 0.85
N LYS A 20 0.43 -1.98 2.03
CA LYS A 20 -0.73 -2.60 2.67
C LYS A 20 -1.85 -1.60 2.91
N LYS A 21 -1.53 -0.41 3.44
CA LYS A 21 -2.49 0.65 3.71
C LYS A 21 -3.24 1.10 2.46
N LEU A 22 -2.51 1.30 1.35
CA LEU A 22 -3.08 1.67 0.04
C LEU A 22 -4.06 0.62 -0.48
N VAL A 23 -3.68 -0.66 -0.42
CA VAL A 23 -4.51 -1.77 -0.87
C VAL A 23 -5.73 -1.97 0.04
N GLU A 24 -5.56 -1.83 1.36
CA GLU A 24 -6.65 -1.89 2.35
C GLU A 24 -7.70 -0.81 2.13
N SER A 25 -7.27 0.42 1.86
CA SER A 25 -8.14 1.55 1.58
C SER A 25 -8.69 1.60 0.15
N LYS A 26 -8.34 0.64 -0.72
CA LYS A 26 -8.68 0.63 -2.15
C LYS A 26 -8.18 1.86 -2.92
N MET A 27 -7.05 2.41 -2.46
CA MET A 27 -6.37 3.57 -3.09
C MET A 27 -5.16 3.13 -3.93
N ASP A 28 -4.88 1.83 -3.97
CA ASP A 28 -3.81 1.18 -4.71
C ASP A 28 -3.85 1.50 -6.21
N GLY A 29 -5.00 1.40 -6.89
CA GLY A 29 -5.08 1.73 -8.32
C GLY A 29 -4.79 3.20 -8.63
N VAL A 30 -5.23 4.10 -7.76
CA VAL A 30 -4.94 5.54 -7.88
C VAL A 30 -3.45 5.81 -7.62
N ALA A 31 -2.88 5.17 -6.58
CA ALA A 31 -1.46 5.29 -6.26
C ALA A 31 -0.56 4.76 -7.38
N LEU A 32 -0.86 3.58 -7.93
CA LEU A 32 -0.12 2.99 -9.05
C LEU A 32 -0.16 3.91 -10.28
N LEU A 33 -1.36 4.37 -10.67
CA LEU A 33 -1.50 5.30 -11.79
C LEU A 33 -0.57 6.50 -11.62
N PHE A 34 -0.49 7.09 -10.42
CA PHE A 34 0.37 8.24 -10.17
C PHE A 34 1.86 7.91 -10.16
N LEU A 35 2.25 6.81 -9.50
CA LEU A 35 3.65 6.36 -9.45
C LEU A 35 4.17 6.00 -10.84
N GLU A 36 3.31 5.49 -11.72
CA GLU A 36 3.67 5.10 -13.10
C GLU A 36 3.62 6.26 -14.10
N THR A 37 2.62 7.15 -14.01
CA THR A 37 2.45 8.24 -15.00
C THR A 37 3.42 9.39 -14.81
N ILE A 38 3.81 9.66 -13.58
CA ILE A 38 4.66 10.79 -13.23
C ILE A 38 5.73 10.24 -12.31
N GLY A 39 6.60 9.40 -12.87
CA GLY A 39 7.80 8.97 -12.16
C GLY A 39 8.61 10.17 -11.64
N PRO A 40 9.53 9.97 -10.68
CA PRO A 40 10.34 11.02 -10.05
C PRO A 40 11.24 11.82 -11.01
N THR A 41 11.24 11.48 -12.30
CA THR A 41 12.04 12.11 -13.34
C THR A 41 11.66 13.57 -13.61
N SER A 42 10.51 14.04 -13.13
CA SER A 42 10.13 15.45 -13.21
C SER A 42 10.69 16.25 -12.04
N HIS A 43 11.40 17.34 -12.33
CA HIS A 43 11.90 18.30 -11.34
C HIS A 43 10.79 18.95 -10.48
N VAL A 44 9.53 18.83 -10.90
CA VAL A 44 8.36 19.44 -10.26
C VAL A 44 7.44 18.37 -9.61
N TRP A 45 7.88 17.11 -9.57
CA TRP A 45 7.09 15.98 -9.07
C TRP A 45 6.56 16.18 -7.65
N SER A 46 7.42 16.57 -6.71
CA SER A 46 7.03 16.77 -5.30
C SER A 46 5.97 17.87 -5.14
N GLN A 47 6.02 18.91 -5.98
CA GLN A 47 5.05 20.01 -5.96
C GLN A 47 3.70 19.58 -6.54
N LEU A 48 3.72 18.85 -7.67
CA LEU A 48 2.51 18.25 -8.25
C LEU A 48 1.90 17.24 -7.28
N ALA A 49 2.74 16.45 -6.60
CA ALA A 49 2.30 15.46 -5.64
C ALA A 49 1.58 16.09 -4.45
N ARG A 50 2.10 17.20 -3.91
CA ARG A 50 1.43 17.96 -2.86
C ARG A 50 0.09 18.56 -3.27
N LEU A 51 -0.06 18.95 -4.53
CA LEU A 51 -1.30 19.54 -5.04
C LEU A 51 -2.37 18.49 -5.36
N TYR A 52 -1.98 17.41 -6.05
CA TYR A 52 -2.92 16.43 -6.58
C TYR A 52 -3.13 15.20 -5.69
N PHE A 53 -2.22 14.93 -4.73
CA PHE A 53 -2.26 13.71 -3.90
C PHE A 53 -2.62 13.96 -2.45
N GLN A 54 -3.29 15.08 -2.13
CA GLN A 54 -3.83 15.32 -0.79
C GLN A 54 -4.64 14.14 -0.22
N PRO A 55 -5.52 13.45 -0.98
CA PRO A 55 -6.25 12.29 -0.46
C PRO A 55 -5.31 11.15 -0.03
N LEU A 56 -4.24 10.91 -0.78
CA LEU A 56 -3.22 9.93 -0.41
C LEU A 56 -2.46 10.41 0.82
N PHE A 57 -2.14 11.69 0.95
CA PHE A 57 -1.42 12.19 2.12
C PHE A 57 -2.25 12.16 3.39
N ILE A 58 -3.55 12.44 3.31
CA ILE A 58 -4.48 12.25 4.44
C ILE A 58 -4.51 10.79 4.84
N LEU A 59 -4.59 9.88 3.86
CA LEU A 59 -4.54 8.45 4.12
C LEU A 59 -3.22 8.08 4.80
N ILE A 60 -2.06 8.40 4.21
CA ILE A 60 -0.74 8.04 4.71
C ILE A 60 -0.47 8.67 6.09
N GLY A 61 -0.89 9.92 6.30
CA GLY A 61 -0.79 10.64 7.56
C GLY A 61 0.63 11.16 7.80
N PRO A 62 1.19 11.00 9.02
CA PRO A 62 2.52 11.52 9.36
C PRO A 62 3.65 11.04 8.44
N ASP A 63 3.47 9.88 7.80
CA ASP A 63 4.42 9.27 6.88
C ASP A 63 4.44 9.95 5.49
N SER A 64 3.60 10.96 5.21
CA SER A 64 3.45 11.56 3.87
C SER A 64 4.72 12.26 3.38
N GLU A 65 5.43 12.95 4.27
CA GLU A 65 6.67 13.65 3.91
C GLU A 65 7.81 12.65 3.67
N LYS A 66 7.89 11.61 4.50
CA LYS A 66 8.81 10.48 4.29
C LYS A 66 8.53 9.77 2.96
N LEU A 67 7.25 9.62 2.59
CA LEU A 67 6.85 9.06 1.30
C LEU A 67 7.26 9.92 0.12
N LEU A 68 7.11 11.24 0.22
CA LEU A 68 7.58 12.16 -0.82
C LEU A 68 9.08 12.02 -1.04
N GLN A 69 9.88 12.10 0.03
CA GLN A 69 11.33 11.95 -0.03
C GLN A 69 11.76 10.57 -0.54
N PHE A 70 11.09 9.52 -0.08
CA PHE A 70 11.33 8.15 -0.55
C PHE A 70 11.08 8.04 -2.05
N ALA A 71 9.99 8.63 -2.54
CA ALA A 71 9.57 8.59 -3.94
C ALA A 71 10.39 9.51 -4.86
N GLU A 72 11.35 10.30 -4.36
CA GLU A 72 12.29 11.07 -5.21
C GLU A 72 13.28 10.17 -5.97
N LYS A 73 13.52 8.95 -5.47
CA LYS A 73 14.40 7.99 -6.12
C LYS A 73 13.58 7.02 -7.00
N PRO A 74 13.89 6.87 -8.30
CA PRO A 74 13.18 5.95 -9.19
C PRO A 74 13.12 4.51 -8.66
N GLU A 75 14.21 4.03 -8.09
CA GLU A 75 14.32 2.65 -7.59
C GLU A 75 13.40 2.41 -6.39
N ASN A 76 13.17 3.45 -5.59
CA ASN A 76 12.25 3.41 -4.46
C ASN A 76 10.79 3.38 -4.90
N VAL A 77 10.46 4.14 -5.95
CA VAL A 77 9.14 4.06 -6.58
C VAL A 77 8.89 2.66 -7.13
N GLU A 78 9.87 2.08 -7.83
CA GLU A 78 9.76 0.70 -8.34
C GLU A 78 9.56 -0.31 -7.20
N LYS A 79 10.31 -0.18 -6.09
CA LYS A 79 10.11 -1.01 -4.89
C LYS A 79 8.68 -0.89 -4.35
N LEU A 80 8.15 0.32 -4.23
CA LEU A 80 6.81 0.55 -3.70
C LEU A 80 5.72 0.00 -4.64
N VAL A 81 5.86 0.21 -5.95
CA VAL A 81 4.96 -0.34 -6.98
C VAL A 81 4.89 -1.85 -6.87
N LYS A 82 6.04 -2.54 -6.91
CA LYS A 82 6.10 -4.00 -6.75
C LYS A 82 5.43 -4.45 -5.46
N LYS A 83 5.67 -3.73 -4.36
CA LYS A 83 5.07 -4.10 -3.07
C LYS A 83 3.55 -3.94 -3.05
N ILE A 84 3.02 -2.91 -3.70
CA ILE A 84 1.56 -2.72 -3.85
C ILE A 84 0.96 -3.88 -4.64
N GLU A 85 1.58 -4.26 -5.77
CA GLU A 85 1.13 -5.38 -6.61
C GLU A 85 1.16 -6.72 -5.86
N GLU A 86 2.23 -7.01 -5.12
CA GLU A 86 2.32 -8.19 -4.26
C GLU A 86 1.15 -8.26 -3.28
N TYR A 87 0.83 -7.15 -2.61
CA TYR A 87 -0.29 -7.09 -1.66
C TYR A 87 -1.66 -7.20 -2.34
N GLN A 88 -1.83 -6.68 -3.55
CA GLN A 88 -3.08 -6.87 -4.32
C GLN A 88 -3.33 -8.35 -4.59
N ILE A 89 -2.31 -9.07 -5.06
CA ILE A 89 -2.38 -10.50 -5.37
C ILE A 89 -2.71 -11.28 -4.09
N GLN A 90 -1.97 -11.05 -3.00
CA GLN A 90 -2.19 -11.71 -1.72
C GLN A 90 -3.64 -11.51 -1.22
N LYS A 91 -4.13 -10.27 -1.25
CA LYS A 91 -5.50 -9.95 -0.82
C LYS A 91 -6.56 -10.59 -1.72
N GLU A 92 -6.29 -10.73 -3.01
CA GLU A 92 -7.20 -11.44 -3.91
C GLU A 92 -7.24 -12.94 -3.60
N GLU A 93 -6.09 -13.56 -3.40
CA GLU A 93 -6.00 -14.97 -3.02
C GLU A 93 -6.72 -15.26 -1.70
N GLU A 94 -6.53 -14.42 -0.68
CA GLU A 94 -7.23 -14.50 0.60
C GLU A 94 -8.75 -14.42 0.41
N LYS A 95 -9.23 -13.49 -0.42
CA LYS A 95 -10.66 -13.40 -0.75
C LYS A 95 -11.17 -14.65 -1.46
N ARG A 96 -10.38 -15.24 -2.36
CA ARG A 96 -10.74 -16.48 -3.08
C ARG A 96 -10.83 -17.67 -2.12
N LYS A 97 -9.85 -17.85 -1.23
CA LYS A 97 -9.84 -18.89 -0.19
C LYS A 97 -11.00 -18.72 0.80
N ALA A 98 -11.26 -17.49 1.27
CA ALA A 98 -12.38 -17.22 2.15
C ALA A 98 -13.75 -17.49 1.49
N LYS A 99 -13.88 -17.27 0.17
CA LYS A 99 -15.10 -17.59 -0.58
C LYS A 99 -15.27 -19.11 -0.77
N SER A 100 -14.20 -19.85 -1.08
CA SER A 100 -14.27 -21.31 -1.27
C SER A 100 -14.65 -22.01 0.04
N GLU A 101 -14.05 -21.64 1.17
CA GLU A 101 -14.39 -22.19 2.49
C GLU A 101 -15.84 -21.92 2.89
N LYS A 102 -16.34 -20.69 2.65
CA LYS A 102 -17.74 -20.34 2.89
C LYS A 102 -18.69 -21.14 1.99
N GLY A 103 -18.29 -21.41 0.74
CA GLY A 103 -19.05 -22.25 -0.19
C GLY A 103 -19.14 -23.70 0.27
N ILE A 104 -18.03 -24.28 0.72
CA ILE A 104 -17.97 -25.64 1.27
C ILE A 104 -18.83 -25.76 2.53
N LYS A 105 -18.69 -24.84 3.50
CA LYS A 105 -19.51 -24.83 4.72
C LYS A 105 -21.00 -24.69 4.43
N ARG A 106 -21.40 -23.85 3.47
CA ARG A 106 -22.79 -23.73 3.02
C ARG A 106 -23.32 -25.03 2.44
N LYS A 107 -22.56 -25.67 1.55
CA LYS A 107 -22.95 -26.94 0.91
C LYS A 107 -23.09 -28.07 1.94
N PHE A 108 -22.16 -28.14 2.90
CA PHE A 108 -22.21 -29.09 4.01
C PHE A 108 -23.43 -28.87 4.91
N TRP A 109 -23.76 -27.62 5.28
CA TRP A 109 -24.94 -27.31 6.08
C TRP A 109 -26.24 -27.69 5.38
N LEU A 110 -26.34 -27.45 4.06
CA LEU A 110 -27.50 -27.83 3.25
C LEU A 110 -27.67 -29.34 3.11
N PHE A 111 -26.58 -30.11 3.15
CA PHE A 111 -26.61 -31.58 3.07
C PHE A 111 -26.96 -32.27 4.40
N ARG A 112 -26.79 -31.57 5.54
CA ARG A 112 -27.05 -32.09 6.90
C ARG A 112 -28.45 -31.75 7.44
N ARG A 113 -29.31 -31.17 6.61
CA ARG A 113 -30.73 -30.87 6.90
C ARG A 113 -31.59 -31.83 6.10
#